data_AF-A0A0P0XCF2-F1
#
_entry.id   AF-A0A0P0XCF2-F1
#
_cell.length_a   1.000
_cell.length_b   1.000
_cell.length_c   1.000
_cell.angle_alpha   90.00
_cell.angle_beta   90.00
_cell.angle_gamma   90.00
#
_symmetry.space_group_name_H-M   'P 1'
#
loop_
_entity.id
_entity.type
_entity.pdbx_description
1 polymer ?
#
loop_
_entity_poly.entity_id
_entity_poly.type
_entity_poly.pdbx_seq_one_letter_code
_entity_poly.pdbx_strand_id
1 'polypeptide(L)'
;MLFRYLQEKDLFEKYYKQHLAKRLLSGKAASDDSERSMLVKLKTECGYQFTSKLEGMFNDLKTSHDTTQRFYAGTPDLGDAPTISVQILTTGSWPTQPCNTCNLPPEILGVSEMFRGFYLGTHNGRRLTWQTNMGTADIKAVFGNGSKHELNVSTYQMCVLMLFNSADCLSYRDIEQTTAIPSADLKRCLQSLALVKGKNVLRKEPMSRDISDDDNFYVNDKFTSKLFKVKIGTVATQKESEPEKMETRQRVEEDRKPQIEAAIVRIMKSRRVLDHNSIVTEVTKQLQPRFMPNPVVIKKRVESLIEREFLERDKTDRKLYRYLA
;
A
#
# COMPACT_ATOMS: atom_id res chain seq x y z
N MET A 1 -18.44 0.72 -22.49
CA MET A 1 -17.72 0.75 -21.19
C MET A 1 -17.66 2.21 -20.73
N LEU A 2 -18.34 2.56 -19.63
CA LEU A 2 -18.44 3.95 -19.13
C LEU A 2 -17.07 4.63 -18.93
N PHE A 3 -16.04 3.83 -18.63
CA PHE A 3 -14.65 4.25 -18.45
C PHE A 3 -14.07 5.06 -19.62
N ARG A 4 -14.53 4.84 -20.86
CA ARG A 4 -14.04 5.58 -22.02
C ARG A 4 -14.37 7.07 -21.95
N TYR A 5 -15.47 7.43 -21.28
CA TYR A 5 -15.93 8.79 -21.10
C TYR A 5 -15.35 9.47 -19.84
N LEU A 6 -14.57 8.75 -19.04
CA LEU A 6 -13.92 9.31 -17.86
C LEU A 6 -12.77 10.22 -18.30
N GLN A 7 -12.79 11.47 -17.84
CA GLN A 7 -11.72 12.44 -18.13
C GLN A 7 -10.49 12.22 -17.25
N GLU A 8 -10.67 11.92 -15.96
CA GLU A 8 -9.56 11.73 -15.00
C GLU A 8 -9.23 10.25 -14.80
N LYS A 9 -8.67 9.61 -15.83
CA LYS A 9 -8.34 8.17 -15.77
C LYS A 9 -7.15 7.89 -14.86
N ASP A 10 -6.25 8.84 -14.67
CA ASP A 10 -5.15 8.76 -13.71
C ASP A 10 -5.61 8.75 -12.25
N LEU A 11 -6.65 9.52 -11.93
CA LEU A 11 -7.28 9.47 -10.61
C LEU A 11 -7.93 8.10 -10.38
N PHE A 12 -8.64 7.57 -11.38
CA PHE A 12 -9.14 6.20 -11.33
C PHE A 12 -8.01 5.18 -11.15
N GLU A 13 -6.91 5.30 -11.91
CA GLU A 13 -5.75 4.42 -11.82
C GLU A 13 -5.20 4.38 -10.38
N LYS A 14 -5.09 5.55 -9.73
CA LYS A 14 -4.60 5.68 -8.36
C LYS A 14 -5.43 4.85 -7.37
N TYR A 15 -6.75 5.05 -7.37
CA TYR A 15 -7.65 4.31 -6.50
C TYR A 15 -7.74 2.83 -6.88
N TYR A 16 -7.84 2.53 -8.17
CA TYR A 16 -7.91 1.15 -8.65
C TYR A 16 -6.67 0.36 -8.22
N LYS A 17 -5.47 0.94 -8.35
CA LYS A 17 -4.21 0.36 -7.91
C LYS A 17 -4.20 0.09 -6.40
N GLN A 18 -4.65 1.05 -5.58
CA GLN A 18 -4.75 0.87 -4.12
C GLN A 18 -5.71 -0.26 -3.75
N HIS A 19 -6.88 -0.31 -4.38
CA HIS A 19 -7.86 -1.36 -4.09
C HIS A 19 -7.41 -2.73 -4.61
N LEU A 20 -6.78 -2.78 -5.79
CA LEU A 20 -6.20 -4.01 -6.32
C LEU A 20 -5.15 -4.56 -5.37
N ALA A 21 -4.22 -3.71 -4.90
CA ALA A 21 -3.18 -4.12 -3.95
C ALA A 21 -3.80 -4.73 -2.67
N LYS A 22 -4.82 -4.10 -2.09
CA LYS A 22 -5.53 -4.64 -0.92
C LYS A 22 -6.15 -6.01 -1.20
N ARG A 23 -6.80 -6.21 -2.35
CA ARG A 23 -7.43 -7.50 -2.70
C ARG A 23 -6.39 -8.60 -2.92
N LEU A 24 -5.31 -8.27 -3.62
CA LEU A 24 -4.19 -9.16 -3.91
C LEU A 24 -3.47 -9.63 -2.64
N LEU A 25 -3.07 -8.70 -1.77
CA LEU A 25 -2.32 -9.03 -0.55
C LEU A 25 -3.18 -9.75 0.51
N SER A 26 -4.48 -9.42 0.58
CA SER A 26 -5.37 -10.06 1.56
C SER A 26 -5.95 -11.41 1.12
N GLY A 27 -5.62 -11.88 -0.10
CA GLY A 27 -6.19 -13.10 -0.68
C GLY A 27 -7.71 -13.05 -0.86
N LYS A 28 -8.29 -11.84 -0.97
CA LYS A 28 -9.74 -11.62 -1.08
C LYS A 28 -10.21 -11.38 -2.52
N ALA A 29 -9.39 -11.69 -3.52
CA ALA A 29 -9.82 -11.63 -4.90
C ALA A 29 -10.93 -12.67 -5.13
N ALA A 30 -12.05 -12.26 -5.74
CA ALA A 30 -13.16 -13.19 -6.01
C ALA A 30 -12.79 -14.23 -7.08
N SER A 31 -11.91 -13.86 -8.02
CA SER A 31 -11.40 -14.71 -9.08
C SER A 31 -10.17 -14.06 -9.71
N ASP A 32 -9.05 -14.79 -9.77
CA ASP A 32 -7.83 -14.33 -10.43
C ASP A 32 -8.05 -14.08 -11.92
N ASP A 33 -8.85 -14.92 -12.58
CA ASP A 33 -9.22 -14.76 -13.99
C ASP A 33 -10.01 -13.47 -14.22
N SER A 34 -10.88 -13.11 -13.27
CA SER A 34 -11.68 -11.89 -13.35
C SER A 34 -10.81 -10.64 -13.19
N GLU A 35 -9.83 -10.67 -12.27
CA GLU A 35 -8.86 -9.57 -12.09
C GLU A 35 -7.95 -9.43 -13.33
N ARG A 36 -7.48 -10.55 -13.90
CA ARG A 36 -6.70 -10.55 -15.15
C ARG A 36 -7.51 -10.06 -16.34
N SER A 37 -8.77 -10.48 -16.47
CA SER A 37 -9.69 -10.01 -17.50
C SER A 37 -9.92 -8.50 -17.43
N MET A 38 -10.09 -7.97 -16.21
CA MET A 38 -10.21 -6.52 -15.99
C MET A 38 -8.95 -5.77 -16.44
N LEU A 39 -7.76 -6.31 -16.13
CA LEU A 39 -6.49 -5.72 -16.55
C LEU A 39 -6.36 -5.69 -18.08
N VAL A 40 -6.76 -6.75 -18.78
CA VAL A 40 -6.78 -6.77 -20.26
C VAL A 40 -7.70 -5.68 -20.81
N LYS A 41 -8.90 -5.51 -20.24
CA LYS A 41 -9.84 -4.45 -20.65
C LYS A 41 -9.26 -3.05 -20.44
N LEU A 42 -8.58 -2.81 -19.31
CA LEU A 42 -7.90 -1.54 -19.04
C LEU A 42 -6.75 -1.29 -20.02
N LYS A 43 -5.99 -2.33 -20.37
CA LYS A 43 -4.90 -2.26 -21.35
C LYS A 43 -5.41 -1.91 -22.75
N THR A 44 -6.53 -2.49 -23.17
CA THR A 44 -7.16 -2.18 -24.45
C THR A 44 -7.61 -0.71 -24.52
N GLU A 45 -8.19 -0.18 -23.44
CA GLU A 45 -8.73 1.20 -23.43
C GLU A 45 -7.68 2.28 -23.15
N CYS A 46 -6.61 1.99 -22.39
CA CYS A 46 -5.62 2.99 -21.93
C CYS A 46 -4.17 2.70 -22.35
N GLY A 47 -3.93 1.56 -22.99
CA GLY A 47 -2.60 1.15 -23.44
C GLY A 47 -1.71 0.56 -22.34
N TYR A 48 -0.54 0.08 -22.78
CA TYR A 48 0.41 -0.65 -21.94
C TYR A 48 0.96 0.17 -20.76
N GLN A 49 1.22 1.46 -20.98
CA GLN A 49 1.80 2.33 -19.94
C GLN A 49 0.87 2.50 -18.73
N PHE A 50 -0.44 2.38 -18.93
CA PHE A 50 -1.43 2.46 -17.86
C PHE A 50 -1.43 1.19 -16.99
N THR A 51 -1.33 0.02 -17.62
CA THR A 51 -1.41 -1.27 -16.90
C THR A 51 -0.06 -1.79 -16.42
N SER A 52 1.06 -1.25 -16.88
CA SER A 52 2.41 -1.75 -16.57
C SER A 52 2.65 -1.99 -15.07
N LYS A 53 2.27 -1.05 -14.21
CA LYS A 53 2.41 -1.21 -12.74
C LYS A 53 1.49 -2.30 -12.19
N LEU A 54 0.26 -2.40 -12.71
CA LEU A 54 -0.71 -3.44 -12.30
C LEU A 54 -0.24 -4.83 -12.73
N GLU A 55 0.30 -4.95 -13.95
CA GLU A 55 0.90 -6.20 -14.46
C GLU A 55 2.10 -6.61 -13.60
N GLY A 56 2.94 -5.65 -13.20
CA GLY A 56 4.03 -5.87 -12.25
C GLY A 56 3.56 -6.47 -10.92
N MET A 57 2.42 -6.02 -10.38
CA MET A 57 1.85 -6.56 -9.15
C MET A 57 1.50 -8.06 -9.28
N PHE A 58 0.92 -8.49 -10.40
CA PHE A 58 0.65 -9.91 -10.64
C PHE A 58 1.93 -10.75 -10.80
N ASN A 59 2.92 -10.21 -11.49
CA ASN A 59 4.20 -10.89 -11.68
C ASN A 59 4.95 -11.06 -10.36
N ASP A 60 4.91 -10.05 -9.50
CA ASP A 60 5.49 -10.09 -8.15
C ASP A 60 4.84 -11.21 -7.32
N LEU A 61 3.51 -11.34 -7.32
CA LEU A 61 2.82 -12.42 -6.59
C LEU A 61 3.22 -13.82 -7.08
N LYS A 62 3.26 -14.02 -8.40
CA LYS A 62 3.66 -15.30 -8.98
C LYS A 62 5.09 -15.65 -8.58
N THR A 63 6.01 -14.70 -8.74
CA THR A 63 7.43 -14.90 -8.41
C THR A 63 7.63 -15.12 -6.91
N SER A 64 6.82 -14.46 -6.06
CA SER A 64 6.86 -14.62 -4.61
C SER A 64 6.48 -16.02 -4.16
N HIS A 65 5.45 -16.60 -4.78
CA HIS A 65 5.05 -17.98 -4.53
C HIS A 65 6.19 -18.96 -4.85
N ASP A 66 6.78 -18.84 -6.04
CA ASP A 66 7.90 -19.68 -6.47
C ASP A 66 9.13 -19.51 -5.55
N THR A 67 9.39 -18.28 -5.10
CA THR A 67 10.49 -17.96 -4.18
C THR A 67 10.26 -18.59 -2.80
N THR A 68 9.03 -18.53 -2.29
CA THR A 68 8.66 -19.15 -1.00
C THR A 68 8.80 -20.67 -1.09
N GLN A 69 8.37 -21.30 -2.18
CA GLN A 69 8.56 -22.75 -2.37
C GLN A 69 10.04 -23.14 -2.39
N ARG A 70 10.90 -22.36 -3.06
CA ARG A 70 12.35 -22.59 -3.06
C ARG A 70 12.98 -22.42 -1.68
N PHE A 71 12.49 -21.46 -0.88
CA PHE A 71 12.97 -21.27 0.49
C PHE A 71 12.77 -22.54 1.32
N TYR A 72 11.57 -23.12 1.30
CA TYR A 72 11.28 -24.37 2.02
C TYR A 72 11.97 -25.60 1.42
N ALA A 73 12.16 -25.66 0.10
CA ALA A 73 12.88 -26.76 -0.53
C ALA A 73 14.38 -26.75 -0.19
N GLY A 74 14.98 -25.56 -0.02
CA GLY A 74 16.39 -25.39 0.33
C GLY A 74 16.69 -25.39 1.82
N THR A 75 15.66 -25.36 2.67
CA THR A 75 15.78 -25.28 4.14
C THR A 75 15.11 -26.52 4.76
N PRO A 76 15.80 -27.66 4.83
CA PRO A 76 15.25 -28.85 5.47
C PRO A 76 15.12 -28.62 6.98
N ASP A 77 13.91 -28.85 7.48
CA ASP A 77 13.49 -28.88 8.89
C ASP A 77 13.65 -27.56 9.67
N LEU A 78 12.54 -26.81 9.73
CA LEU A 78 12.39 -25.63 10.57
C LEU A 78 11.96 -25.99 12.02
N GLY A 79 11.83 -27.28 12.36
CA GLY A 79 11.37 -27.75 13.66
C GLY A 79 10.04 -27.09 14.06
N ASP A 80 10.00 -26.53 15.27
CA ASP A 80 8.84 -25.82 15.83
C ASP A 80 8.74 -24.35 15.37
N ALA A 81 9.58 -23.88 14.44
CA ALA A 81 9.53 -22.49 14.00
C ALA A 81 8.22 -22.17 13.25
N PRO A 82 7.70 -20.93 13.38
CA PRO A 82 6.48 -20.52 12.70
C PRO A 82 6.64 -20.57 11.19
N THR A 83 5.62 -21.08 10.51
CA THR A 83 5.55 -21.06 9.04
C THR A 83 5.31 -19.64 8.54
N ILE A 84 6.18 -19.15 7.65
CA ILE A 84 6.04 -17.86 6.97
C ILE A 84 5.67 -18.03 5.49
N SER A 85 4.78 -17.17 4.99
CA SER A 85 4.50 -17.03 3.55
C SER A 85 4.79 -15.59 3.16
N VAL A 86 5.76 -15.38 2.25
CA VAL A 86 6.30 -14.05 1.95
C VAL A 86 5.90 -13.60 0.56
N GLN A 87 5.30 -12.41 0.49
CA GLN A 87 5.00 -11.73 -0.76
C GLN A 87 6.03 -10.61 -0.98
N ILE A 88 6.93 -10.80 -1.94
CA ILE A 88 7.97 -9.83 -2.31
C ILE A 88 7.41 -8.84 -3.33
N LEU A 89 7.41 -7.56 -2.98
CA LEU A 89 6.76 -6.51 -3.76
C LEU A 89 7.80 -5.56 -4.35
N THR A 90 7.79 -5.34 -5.66
CA THR A 90 8.71 -4.42 -6.33
C THR A 90 8.33 -2.97 -6.02
N THR A 91 9.27 -2.20 -5.44
CA THR A 91 9.08 -0.78 -5.16
C THR A 91 8.73 0.00 -6.43
N GLY A 92 7.66 0.81 -6.37
CA GLY A 92 7.15 1.58 -7.52
C GLY A 92 5.98 0.90 -8.26
N SER A 93 5.95 -0.44 -8.29
CA SER A 93 4.82 -1.21 -8.84
C SER A 93 3.64 -1.24 -7.87
N TRP A 94 3.88 -1.20 -6.57
CA TRP A 94 2.83 -1.25 -5.54
C TRP A 94 2.56 0.13 -4.93
N PRO A 95 1.34 0.39 -4.42
CA PRO A 95 1.01 1.61 -3.68
C PRO A 95 1.42 1.46 -2.20
N THR A 96 2.68 1.10 -1.95
CA THR A 96 3.21 1.01 -0.59
C THR A 96 3.49 2.40 -0.05
N GLN A 97 3.14 2.64 1.21
CA GLN A 97 3.54 3.84 1.93
C GLN A 97 4.76 3.52 2.80
N PRO A 98 5.65 4.49 3.05
CA PRO A 98 6.63 4.36 4.12
C PRO A 98 5.87 4.06 5.42
N CYS A 99 6.20 2.96 6.06
CA CYS A 99 5.61 2.56 7.33
C CYS A 99 6.73 2.42 8.34
N ASN A 100 6.54 2.96 9.54
CA ASN A 100 7.44 2.68 10.64
C ASN A 100 7.39 1.17 10.93
N THR A 101 8.56 0.59 11.18
CA THR A 101 8.68 -0.82 11.48
C THR A 101 8.10 -1.09 12.86
N CYS A 102 7.11 -1.97 12.94
CA CYS A 102 6.67 -2.54 14.21
C CYS A 102 7.71 -3.55 14.70
N ASN A 103 7.93 -3.59 16.01
CA ASN A 103 8.76 -4.59 16.66
C ASN A 103 8.06 -5.95 16.59
N LEU A 104 8.63 -6.87 15.82
CA LEU A 104 8.11 -8.23 15.67
C LEU A 104 8.48 -9.10 16.89
N PRO A 105 7.62 -10.05 17.29
CA PRO A 105 7.96 -11.04 18.30
C PRO A 105 9.24 -11.81 17.92
N PRO A 106 10.08 -12.22 18.89
CA PRO A 106 11.34 -12.91 18.63
C PRO A 106 11.21 -14.13 17.72
N GLU A 107 10.13 -14.90 17.88
CA GLU A 107 9.83 -16.10 17.11
C GLU A 107 9.62 -15.78 15.61
N ILE A 108 8.98 -14.65 15.31
CA ILE A 108 8.72 -14.19 13.94
C ILE A 108 9.95 -13.49 13.35
N LEU A 109 10.70 -12.78 14.19
CA LEU A 109 11.94 -12.11 13.78
C LEU A 109 12.97 -13.14 13.30
N GLY A 110 13.13 -14.25 14.02
CA GLY A 110 14.05 -15.33 13.64
C GLY A 110 13.77 -15.87 12.24
N VAL A 111 12.52 -16.24 11.94
CA VAL A 111 12.15 -16.76 10.61
C VAL A 111 12.22 -15.69 9.51
N SER A 112 11.93 -14.44 9.86
CA SER A 112 12.03 -13.30 8.94
C SER A 112 13.48 -13.01 8.54
N GLU A 113 14.43 -13.11 9.46
CA GLU A 113 15.86 -12.94 9.18
C GLU A 113 16.43 -14.12 8.38
N MET A 114 16.00 -15.35 8.66
CA MET A 114 16.36 -16.51 7.83
C MET A 114 15.90 -16.33 6.37
N PHE A 115 14.64 -15.93 6.17
CA PHE A 115 14.12 -15.64 4.84
C PHE A 115 14.88 -14.50 4.16
N ARG A 116 15.20 -13.43 4.91
CA ARG A 116 15.98 -12.29 4.39
C ARG A 116 17.36 -12.74 3.91
N GLY A 117 18.06 -13.57 4.68
CA GLY A 117 19.35 -14.14 4.31
C GLY A 117 19.28 -14.98 3.03
N PHE A 118 18.31 -15.89 2.95
CA PHE A 118 18.04 -16.69 1.75
C PHE A 118 17.82 -15.81 0.50
N TYR A 119 16.94 -14.81 0.62
CA TYR A 119 16.58 -13.96 -0.51
C TYR A 119 17.77 -13.13 -0.99
N LEU A 120 18.49 -12.48 -0.07
CA LEU A 120 19.62 -11.60 -0.42
C LEU A 120 20.83 -12.39 -0.93
N GLY A 121 21.02 -13.65 -0.49
CA GLY A 121 22.06 -14.53 -1.03
C GLY A 121 21.85 -14.88 -2.51
N THR A 122 20.60 -14.90 -2.97
CA THR A 122 20.26 -15.16 -4.39
C THR A 122 20.11 -13.86 -5.20
N HIS A 123 19.81 -12.75 -4.54
CA HIS A 123 19.49 -11.47 -5.19
C HIS A 123 20.42 -10.33 -4.72
N ASN A 124 21.67 -10.40 -5.18
CA ASN A 124 22.70 -9.40 -4.88
C ASN A 124 22.30 -7.98 -5.31
N GLY A 125 22.64 -6.98 -4.49
CA GLY A 125 22.37 -5.57 -4.74
C GLY A 125 20.94 -5.11 -4.44
N ARG A 126 20.06 -5.99 -3.94
CA ARG A 126 18.71 -5.61 -3.49
C ARG A 126 18.70 -5.24 -2.00
N ARG A 127 17.74 -4.39 -1.63
CA ARG A 127 17.40 -4.09 -0.23
C ARG A 127 15.97 -4.52 0.04
N LEU A 128 15.76 -5.25 1.14
CA LEU A 128 14.44 -5.65 1.61
C LEU A 128 13.98 -4.77 2.76
N THR A 129 12.67 -4.52 2.83
CA THR A 129 12.03 -3.80 3.93
C THR A 129 10.67 -4.45 4.19
N TRP A 130 10.46 -4.93 5.41
CA TRP A 130 9.22 -5.57 5.82
C TRP A 130 8.09 -4.55 5.94
N GLN A 131 6.90 -4.90 5.44
CA GLN A 131 5.69 -4.08 5.50
C GLN A 131 4.70 -4.70 6.51
N THR A 132 4.92 -4.42 7.80
CA THR A 132 4.16 -5.03 8.90
C THR A 132 2.69 -4.60 8.95
N ASN A 133 2.33 -3.49 8.30
CA ASN A 133 0.94 -3.03 8.18
C ASN A 133 0.09 -3.83 7.16
N MET A 134 0.72 -4.64 6.30
CA MET A 134 0.03 -5.36 5.21
C MET A 134 -0.07 -6.87 5.44
N GLY A 135 0.54 -7.39 6.51
CA GLY A 135 0.57 -8.82 6.80
C GLY A 135 -0.61 -9.31 7.65
N THR A 136 -0.74 -10.63 7.68
CA THR A 136 -1.67 -11.37 8.54
C THR A 136 -0.95 -12.54 9.19
N ALA A 137 -1.48 -13.03 10.30
CA ALA A 137 -0.99 -14.21 10.99
C ALA A 137 -2.16 -15.07 11.48
N ASP A 138 -1.93 -16.38 11.54
CA ASP A 138 -2.79 -17.32 12.24
C ASP A 138 -2.09 -17.72 13.53
N ILE A 139 -2.73 -17.45 14.67
CA ILE A 139 -2.20 -17.77 15.99
C ILE A 139 -3.11 -18.76 16.71
N LYS A 140 -2.53 -19.73 17.42
CA LYS A 140 -3.27 -20.64 18.30
C LYS A 140 -3.37 -19.98 19.67
N ALA A 141 -4.59 -19.81 20.17
CA ALA A 141 -4.86 -19.22 21.48
C ALA A 141 -5.55 -20.24 22.38
N VAL A 142 -5.13 -20.27 23.65
CA VAL A 142 -5.76 -21.02 24.73
C VAL A 142 -6.27 -19.99 25.75
N PHE A 143 -7.57 -19.99 26.01
CA PHE A 143 -8.19 -19.06 26.97
C PHE A 143 -8.36 -19.72 28.34
N GLY A 144 -8.57 -18.93 29.41
CA GLY A 144 -8.66 -19.44 30.78
C GLY A 144 -9.75 -20.49 31.04
N ASN A 145 -10.77 -20.60 30.19
CA ASN A 145 -11.75 -21.69 30.24
C ASN A 145 -11.27 -23.01 29.58
N GLY A 146 -10.01 -23.08 29.14
CA GLY A 146 -9.42 -24.22 28.41
C GLY A 146 -9.81 -24.29 26.93
N SER A 147 -10.63 -23.37 26.43
CA SER A 147 -11.01 -23.35 25.01
C SER A 147 -9.82 -23.01 24.14
N LYS A 148 -9.74 -23.70 22.99
CA LYS A 148 -8.68 -23.53 22.00
C LYS A 148 -9.28 -22.96 20.72
N HIS A 149 -8.70 -21.88 20.23
CA HIS A 149 -9.11 -21.24 18.97
C HIS A 149 -7.90 -20.92 18.10
N GLU A 150 -8.10 -20.89 16.79
CA GLU A 150 -7.14 -20.36 15.83
C GLU A 150 -7.63 -18.98 15.39
N LEU A 151 -6.86 -17.94 15.70
CA LEU A 151 -7.21 -16.56 15.40
C LEU A 151 -6.49 -16.11 14.13
N ASN A 152 -7.26 -15.74 13.11
CA ASN A 152 -6.75 -15.05 11.93
C ASN A 152 -6.77 -13.54 12.21
N VAL A 153 -5.58 -12.95 12.34
CA VAL A 153 -5.35 -11.58 12.80
C VAL A 153 -4.40 -10.84 11.85
N SER A 154 -4.35 -9.51 11.92
CA SER A 154 -3.27 -8.74 11.28
C SER A 154 -1.95 -8.93 12.01
N THR A 155 -0.83 -8.61 11.36
CA THR A 155 0.50 -8.65 12.01
C THR A 155 0.55 -7.77 13.26
N TYR A 156 -0.07 -6.58 13.23
CA TYR A 156 -0.15 -5.71 14.42
C TYR A 156 -0.94 -6.33 15.56
N GLN A 157 -2.08 -6.96 15.26
CA GLN A 157 -2.86 -7.68 16.27
C GLN A 157 -2.07 -8.86 16.85
N MET A 158 -1.32 -9.61 16.03
CA MET A 158 -0.41 -10.65 16.50
C MET A 158 0.65 -10.08 17.45
N CYS A 159 1.33 -8.99 17.08
CA CYS A 159 2.33 -8.36 17.93
C CYS A 159 1.76 -7.96 19.30
N VAL A 160 0.54 -7.39 19.33
CA VAL A 160 -0.15 -7.05 20.58
C VAL A 160 -0.49 -8.30 21.40
N LEU A 161 -1.08 -9.32 20.77
CA LEU A 161 -1.54 -10.52 21.48
C LEU A 161 -0.39 -11.33 22.07
N MET A 162 0.76 -11.37 21.38
CA MET A 162 1.94 -12.10 21.86
C MET A 162 2.52 -11.53 23.16
N LEU A 163 2.32 -10.24 23.46
CA LEU A 163 2.78 -9.63 24.72
C LEU A 163 2.12 -10.24 25.96
N PHE A 164 0.87 -10.71 25.82
CA PHE A 164 0.11 -11.30 26.92
C PHE A 164 0.58 -12.69 27.33
N ASN A 165 1.54 -13.29 26.62
CA ASN A 165 2.19 -14.52 27.07
C ASN A 165 3.15 -14.27 28.26
N SER A 166 3.53 -13.02 28.53
CA SER A 166 4.46 -12.64 29.60
C SER A 166 3.89 -11.62 30.57
N ALA A 167 2.64 -11.16 30.37
CA ALA A 167 1.99 -10.17 31.20
C ALA A 167 0.47 -10.39 31.22
N ASP A 168 -0.14 -10.36 32.41
CA ASP A 168 -1.59 -10.49 32.56
C ASP A 168 -2.35 -9.21 32.23
N CYS A 169 -1.67 -8.05 32.36
CA CYS A 169 -2.22 -6.71 32.16
C CYS A 169 -1.18 -5.83 31.48
N LEU A 170 -1.61 -5.04 30.50
CA LEU A 170 -0.76 -4.05 29.81
C LEU A 170 -1.54 -2.75 29.60
N SER A 171 -0.91 -1.61 29.86
CA SER A 171 -1.49 -0.31 29.49
C SER A 171 -1.34 -0.05 27.98
N TYR A 172 -2.15 0.88 27.45
CA TYR A 172 -1.97 1.35 26.07
C TYR A 172 -0.53 1.79 25.79
N ARG A 173 0.08 2.55 26.70
CA ARG A 173 1.45 3.07 26.54
C ARG A 173 2.50 1.97 26.53
N ASP A 174 2.35 0.94 27.38
CA ASP A 174 3.28 -0.20 27.39
C ASP A 174 3.24 -0.95 26.05
N ILE A 175 2.04 -1.16 25.51
CA ILE A 175 1.84 -1.80 24.21
C ILE A 175 2.44 -0.94 23.09
N GLU A 176 2.18 0.37 23.10
CA GLU A 176 2.71 1.31 22.10
C GLU A 176 4.24 1.34 22.11
N GLN A 177 4.86 1.46 23.28
CA GLN A 177 6.30 1.51 23.43
C GLN A 177 6.96 0.18 23.01
N THR A 178 6.37 -0.95 23.42
CA THR A 178 6.95 -2.27 23.17
C THR A 178 6.83 -2.66 21.69
N THR A 179 5.67 -2.40 21.07
CA THR A 179 5.39 -2.81 19.69
C THR A 179 5.84 -1.77 18.66
N ALA A 180 6.02 -0.51 19.05
CA ALA A 180 6.29 0.63 18.16
C ALA A 180 5.26 0.78 17.01
N ILE A 181 4.03 0.30 17.20
CA ILE A 181 2.94 0.46 16.23
C ILE A 181 2.50 1.94 16.23
N PRO A 182 2.29 2.58 15.06
CA PRO A 182 1.77 3.93 15.00
C PRO A 182 0.44 4.08 15.75
N SER A 183 0.30 5.14 16.56
CA SER A 183 -0.83 5.32 17.49
C SER A 183 -2.21 5.18 16.83
N ALA A 184 -2.37 5.71 15.61
CA ALA A 184 -3.62 5.59 14.86
C ALA A 184 -3.98 4.13 14.50
N ASP A 185 -2.98 3.32 14.15
CA ASP A 185 -3.15 1.91 13.84
C ASP A 185 -3.30 1.07 15.12
N LEU A 186 -2.57 1.41 16.19
CA LEU A 186 -2.66 0.73 17.48
C LEU A 186 -4.05 0.89 18.10
N LYS A 187 -4.60 2.11 18.10
CA LYS A 187 -5.97 2.36 18.59
C LYS A 187 -6.99 1.50 17.83
N ARG A 188 -6.89 1.42 16.49
CA ARG A 188 -7.76 0.56 15.66
C ARG A 188 -7.58 -0.92 15.96
N CYS A 189 -6.34 -1.35 16.18
CA CYS A 189 -5.99 -2.71 16.56
C CYS A 189 -6.67 -3.08 17.90
N LEU A 190 -6.50 -2.26 18.92
CA LEU A 190 -7.10 -2.47 20.25
C LEU A 190 -8.63 -2.38 20.22
N GLN A 191 -9.21 -1.49 19.42
CA GLN A 191 -10.67 -1.46 19.19
C GLN A 191 -11.17 -2.82 18.66
N SER A 192 -10.51 -3.39 17.64
CA SER A 192 -10.91 -4.69 17.09
C SER A 192 -10.75 -5.85 18.06
N LEU A 193 -9.72 -5.81 18.91
CA LEU A 193 -9.40 -6.88 19.86
C LEU A 193 -10.23 -6.80 21.14
N ALA A 194 -10.66 -5.62 21.58
CA ALA A 194 -11.32 -5.43 22.87
C ALA A 194 -12.81 -5.04 22.79
N LEU A 195 -13.24 -4.34 21.73
CA LEU A 195 -14.56 -3.69 21.70
C LEU A 195 -15.56 -4.32 20.73
N VAL A 196 -15.14 -5.26 19.88
CA VAL A 196 -16.03 -5.95 18.94
C VAL A 196 -16.70 -7.14 19.61
N LYS A 197 -17.98 -6.99 19.95
CA LYS A 197 -18.77 -8.03 20.62
C LYS A 197 -18.69 -9.37 19.87
N GLY A 198 -18.33 -10.43 20.59
CA GLY A 198 -18.20 -11.80 20.05
C GLY A 198 -16.87 -12.07 19.33
N LYS A 199 -16.00 -11.06 19.22
CA LYS A 199 -14.62 -11.18 18.74
C LYS A 199 -13.60 -10.53 19.70
N ASN A 200 -14.09 -10.04 20.84
CA ASN A 200 -13.29 -9.36 21.85
C ASN A 200 -12.47 -10.38 22.66
N VAL A 201 -11.29 -10.70 22.14
CA VAL A 201 -10.31 -11.58 22.79
C VAL A 201 -9.53 -10.88 23.90
N LEU A 202 -9.57 -9.55 23.93
CA LEU A 202 -9.11 -8.73 25.04
C LEU A 202 -10.29 -8.10 25.79
N ARG A 203 -10.08 -7.73 27.04
CA ARG A 203 -10.96 -6.88 27.85
C ARG A 203 -10.24 -5.56 28.14
N LYS A 204 -10.99 -4.46 28.15
CA LYS A 204 -10.49 -3.10 28.40
C LYS A 204 -11.02 -2.55 29.72
N GLU A 205 -10.17 -1.87 30.48
CA GLU A 205 -10.53 -1.16 31.70
C GLU A 205 -9.92 0.25 31.72
N PRO A 206 -10.71 1.31 31.96
CA PRO A 206 -12.17 1.32 32.10
C PRO A 206 -12.88 1.01 30.78
N MET A 207 -14.08 0.42 30.85
CA MET A 207 -14.85 0.10 29.65
C MET A 207 -15.45 1.38 29.03
N SER A 208 -15.14 1.64 27.77
CA SER A 208 -15.70 2.75 26.98
C SER A 208 -15.70 2.40 25.48
N ARG A 209 -16.26 3.27 24.64
CA ARG A 209 -16.31 3.07 23.18
C ARG A 209 -15.00 3.39 22.46
N ASP A 210 -14.14 4.16 23.10
CA ASP A 210 -12.89 4.67 22.53
C ASP A 210 -11.68 4.09 23.27
N ILE A 211 -10.52 4.20 22.64
CA ILE A 211 -9.23 3.80 23.21
C ILE A 211 -8.50 5.06 23.66
N SER A 212 -8.32 5.17 24.98
CA SER A 212 -7.53 6.20 25.65
C SER A 212 -6.12 5.70 25.92
N ASP A 213 -5.19 6.63 26.11
CA ASP A 213 -3.78 6.32 26.36
C ASP A 213 -3.53 5.79 27.78
N ASP A 214 -4.52 5.91 28.67
CA ASP A 214 -4.49 5.41 30.05
C ASP A 214 -5.31 4.11 30.24
N ASP A 215 -5.84 3.54 29.15
CA ASP A 215 -6.60 2.31 29.20
C ASP A 215 -5.68 1.10 29.47
N ASN A 216 -6.17 0.16 30.27
CA ASN A 216 -5.53 -1.13 30.54
C ASN A 216 -6.25 -2.26 29.81
N PHE A 217 -5.47 -3.23 29.34
CA PHE A 217 -5.94 -4.37 28.58
C PHE A 217 -5.52 -5.67 29.26
N TYR A 218 -6.39 -6.67 29.18
CA TYR A 218 -6.13 -8.01 29.67
C TYR A 218 -6.69 -9.03 28.68
N VAL A 219 -6.24 -10.28 28.77
CA VAL A 219 -6.88 -11.38 28.05
C VAL A 219 -8.31 -11.57 28.54
N ASN A 220 -9.25 -11.80 27.61
CA ASN A 220 -10.61 -12.17 27.94
C ASN A 220 -10.72 -13.69 28.11
N ASP A 221 -10.45 -14.21 29.30
CA ASP A 221 -10.53 -15.65 29.60
C ASP A 221 -11.92 -16.27 29.42
N LYS A 222 -12.95 -15.42 29.37
CA LYS A 222 -14.34 -15.82 29.12
C LYS A 222 -14.70 -15.79 27.63
N PHE A 223 -13.72 -15.55 26.75
CA PHE A 223 -13.95 -15.58 25.31
C PHE A 223 -14.50 -16.94 24.88
N THR A 224 -15.53 -16.90 24.03
CA THR A 224 -16.15 -18.09 23.46
C THR A 224 -16.54 -17.81 22.02
N SER A 225 -16.38 -18.81 21.16
CA SER A 225 -16.82 -18.77 19.76
C SER A 225 -17.36 -20.14 19.37
N LYS A 226 -18.40 -20.15 18.53
CA LYS A 226 -18.91 -21.39 17.90
C LYS A 226 -17.92 -21.97 16.89
N LEU A 227 -17.02 -21.14 16.38
CA LEU A 227 -16.03 -21.51 15.37
C LEU A 227 -14.67 -21.72 16.02
N PHE A 228 -13.99 -22.80 15.64
CA PHE A 228 -12.59 -23.03 16.01
C PHE A 228 -11.68 -21.96 15.40
N LYS A 229 -11.83 -21.69 14.11
CA LYS A 229 -11.13 -20.60 13.41
C LYS A 229 -11.93 -19.30 13.50
N VAL A 230 -11.37 -18.28 14.12
CA VAL A 230 -12.00 -16.97 14.33
C VAL A 230 -11.22 -15.89 13.60
N LYS A 231 -11.88 -15.21 12.65
CA LYS A 231 -11.28 -14.07 11.95
C LYS A 231 -11.56 -12.76 12.66
N ILE A 232 -10.52 -12.14 13.19
CA ILE A 232 -10.58 -10.82 13.81
C ILE A 232 -10.11 -9.80 12.77
N GLY A 233 -11.05 -9.27 11.99
CA GLY A 233 -10.72 -8.19 11.06
C GLY A 233 -10.34 -6.94 11.84
N THR A 234 -9.31 -6.23 11.40
CA THR A 234 -9.10 -4.83 11.81
C THR A 234 -10.37 -4.05 11.50
N VAL A 235 -10.81 -3.20 12.43
CA VAL A 235 -11.96 -2.30 12.17
C VAL A 235 -11.69 -1.57 10.86
N ALA A 236 -12.62 -1.69 9.91
CA ALA A 236 -12.41 -1.16 8.57
C ALA A 236 -12.07 0.32 8.65
N THR A 237 -11.09 0.77 7.87
CA THR A 237 -10.93 2.19 7.58
C THR A 237 -12.30 2.68 7.13
N GLN A 238 -12.82 3.72 7.78
CA GLN A 238 -13.98 4.44 7.25
C GLN A 238 -13.68 4.84 5.80
N LYS A 239 -14.71 5.16 5.00
CA LYS A 239 -14.47 5.85 3.71
C LYS A 239 -13.44 6.94 3.95
N GLU A 240 -12.48 7.08 3.02
CA GLU A 240 -11.44 8.12 3.10
C GLU A 240 -12.06 9.41 3.64
N SER A 241 -11.47 9.93 4.70
CA SER A 241 -11.84 11.22 5.26
C SER A 241 -11.61 12.31 4.20
N GLU A 242 -12.34 13.43 4.29
CA GLU A 242 -12.13 14.54 3.36
C GLU A 242 -10.66 15.03 3.28
N PRO A 243 -9.89 15.07 4.40
CA PRO A 243 -8.45 15.33 4.35
C PRO A 243 -7.67 14.32 3.51
N GLU A 244 -7.92 13.01 3.66
CA GLU A 244 -7.24 11.96 2.90
C GLU A 244 -7.59 12.03 1.40
N LYS A 245 -8.84 12.32 1.06
CA LYS A 245 -9.24 12.54 -0.35
C LYS A 245 -8.51 13.72 -0.96
N MET A 246 -8.39 14.82 -0.21
CA MET A 246 -7.69 16.01 -0.68
C MET A 246 -6.20 15.74 -0.87
N GLU A 247 -5.58 15.00 0.05
CA GLU A 247 -4.18 14.56 -0.08
C GLU A 247 -3.99 13.66 -1.31
N THR A 248 -4.89 12.69 -1.53
CA THR A 248 -4.84 11.82 -2.71
C THR A 248 -4.95 12.63 -4.01
N ARG A 249 -5.85 13.61 -4.09
CA ARG A 249 -5.96 14.52 -5.24
C ARG A 249 -4.71 15.36 -5.44
N GLN A 250 -4.16 15.93 -4.37
CA GLN A 250 -2.91 16.71 -4.45
C GLN A 250 -1.76 15.87 -4.97
N ARG A 251 -1.61 14.62 -4.50
CA ARG A 251 -0.59 13.70 -5.02
C ARG A 251 -0.75 13.42 -6.51
N VAL A 252 -1.99 13.28 -7.00
CA VAL A 252 -2.25 13.11 -8.44
C VAL A 252 -1.86 14.36 -9.22
N GLU A 253 -2.17 15.56 -8.71
CA GLU A 253 -1.73 16.82 -9.33
C GLU A 253 -0.20 16.96 -9.37
N GLU A 254 0.51 16.56 -8.31
CA GLU A 254 1.97 16.49 -8.31
C GLU A 254 2.51 15.50 -9.36
N ASP A 255 1.90 14.31 -9.47
CA ASP A 255 2.25 13.28 -10.47
C ASP A 255 1.99 13.74 -11.92
N ARG A 256 1.06 14.70 -12.14
CA ARG A 256 0.77 15.29 -13.47
C ARG A 256 1.88 16.24 -13.94
N LYS A 257 2.57 16.95 -13.04
CA LYS A 257 3.60 17.94 -13.38
C LYS A 257 4.73 17.40 -14.29
N PRO A 258 5.43 16.30 -13.93
CA PRO A 258 6.49 15.76 -14.79
C PRO A 258 5.95 15.20 -16.12
N GLN A 259 4.70 14.71 -16.15
CA GLN A 259 4.07 14.26 -17.39
C GLN A 259 3.81 15.42 -18.35
N ILE A 260 3.37 16.57 -17.82
CA ILE A 260 3.21 17.81 -18.60
C ILE A 260 4.57 18.30 -19.12
N GLU A 261 5.61 18.35 -18.28
CA GLU A 261 6.95 18.75 -18.72
C GLU A 261 7.49 17.84 -19.83
N ALA A 262 7.35 16.52 -19.68
CA ALA A 262 7.77 15.55 -20.70
C ALA A 262 6.98 15.66 -22.00
N ALA A 263 5.70 16.07 -21.95
CA ALA A 263 4.91 16.37 -23.14
C ALA A 263 5.43 17.64 -23.83
N ILE A 264 5.63 18.74 -23.09
CA ILE A 264 6.17 20.00 -23.61
C ILE A 264 7.51 19.77 -24.29
N VAL A 265 8.46 19.09 -23.62
CA VAL A 265 9.80 18.82 -24.18
C VAL A 265 9.72 18.00 -25.47
N ARG A 266 8.87 16.96 -25.53
CA ARG A 266 8.72 16.16 -26.76
C ARG A 266 8.16 16.97 -27.93
N ILE A 267 7.17 17.83 -27.67
CA ILE A 267 6.57 18.71 -28.68
C ILE A 267 7.61 19.72 -29.17
N MET A 268 8.25 20.43 -28.25
CA MET A 268 9.22 21.48 -28.58
C MET A 268 10.47 20.93 -29.26
N LYS A 269 10.94 19.73 -28.89
CA LYS A 269 12.04 19.06 -29.58
C LYS A 269 11.73 18.77 -31.05
N SER A 270 10.48 18.43 -31.37
CA SER A 270 10.02 18.17 -32.73
C SER A 270 9.78 19.45 -33.53
N ARG A 271 9.09 20.43 -32.93
CA ARG A 271 8.71 21.68 -33.61
C ARG A 271 9.82 22.72 -33.69
N ARG A 272 10.80 22.65 -32.79
CA ARG A 272 11.88 23.62 -32.53
C ARG A 272 11.43 25.01 -32.10
N VAL A 273 10.41 25.58 -32.75
CA VAL A 273 9.80 26.88 -32.41
C VAL A 273 8.29 26.74 -32.41
N LEU A 274 7.61 27.24 -31.37
CA LEU A 274 6.16 27.18 -31.26
C LEU A 274 5.60 28.32 -30.39
N ASP A 275 4.41 28.83 -30.72
CA ASP A 275 3.72 29.82 -29.89
C ASP A 275 3.01 29.17 -28.68
N HIS A 276 2.70 30.00 -27.67
CA HIS A 276 2.07 29.53 -26.42
C HIS A 276 0.76 28.75 -26.63
N ASN A 277 -0.15 29.25 -27.47
CA ASN A 277 -1.47 28.66 -27.64
C ASN A 277 -1.38 27.32 -28.36
N SER A 278 -0.46 27.20 -29.32
CA SER A 278 -0.15 25.95 -29.99
C SER A 278 0.47 24.93 -29.03
N ILE A 279 1.39 25.33 -28.13
CA ILE A 279 1.92 24.44 -27.07
C ILE A 279 0.77 23.93 -26.20
N VAL A 280 -0.09 24.81 -25.69
CA VAL A 280 -1.22 24.43 -24.82
C VAL A 280 -2.14 23.43 -25.54
N THR A 281 -2.43 23.67 -26.82
CA THR A 281 -3.30 22.81 -27.63
C THR A 281 -2.68 21.43 -27.86
N GLU A 282 -1.42 21.37 -28.29
CA GLU A 282 -0.73 20.10 -28.54
C GLU A 282 -0.52 19.29 -27.25
N VAL A 283 -0.13 19.93 -26.15
CA VAL A 283 0.02 19.29 -24.83
C VAL A 283 -1.33 18.74 -24.35
N THR A 284 -2.40 19.53 -24.47
CA THR A 284 -3.74 19.09 -24.09
C THR A 284 -4.17 17.88 -24.90
N LYS A 285 -4.00 17.92 -26.23
CA LYS A 285 -4.32 16.80 -27.12
C LYS A 285 -3.52 15.54 -26.78
N GLN A 286 -2.24 15.68 -26.46
CA GLN A 286 -1.37 14.55 -26.12
C GLN A 286 -1.74 13.89 -24.79
N LEU A 287 -2.19 14.67 -23.80
CA LEU A 287 -2.48 14.18 -22.44
C LEU A 287 -3.96 13.83 -22.21
N GLN A 288 -4.87 14.35 -23.05
CA GLN A 288 -6.32 14.12 -22.98
C GLN A 288 -6.74 12.65 -22.78
N PRO A 289 -6.08 11.63 -23.37
CA PRO A 289 -6.45 10.24 -23.12
C PRO A 289 -6.34 9.81 -21.66
N ARG A 290 -5.53 10.51 -20.84
CA ARG A 290 -5.23 10.18 -19.44
C ARG A 290 -5.84 11.18 -18.45
N PHE A 291 -5.69 12.49 -18.69
CA PHE A 291 -6.27 13.56 -17.90
C PHE A 291 -6.39 14.86 -18.70
N MET A 292 -7.22 15.80 -18.23
CA MET A 292 -7.33 17.13 -18.83
C MET A 292 -6.35 18.10 -18.12
N PRO A 293 -5.24 18.51 -18.75
CA PRO A 293 -4.29 19.42 -18.12
C PRO A 293 -4.87 20.83 -18.01
N ASN A 294 -4.67 21.47 -16.85
CA ASN A 294 -5.05 22.87 -16.67
C ASN A 294 -4.07 23.80 -17.42
N PRO A 295 -4.54 24.71 -18.31
CA PRO A 295 -3.68 25.64 -19.04
C PRO A 295 -2.76 26.49 -18.15
N VAL A 296 -3.21 26.85 -16.95
CA VAL A 296 -2.41 27.60 -15.97
C VAL A 296 -1.21 26.78 -15.50
N VAL A 297 -1.39 25.47 -15.33
CA VAL A 297 -0.31 24.55 -14.94
C VAL A 297 0.67 24.37 -16.10
N ILE A 298 0.19 24.22 -17.34
CA ILE A 298 1.05 24.17 -18.53
C ILE A 298 1.94 25.42 -18.59
N LYS A 299 1.38 26.61 -18.43
CA LYS A 299 2.14 27.87 -18.39
C LYS A 299 3.22 27.84 -17.32
N LYS A 300 2.90 27.46 -16.07
CA LYS A 300 3.88 27.33 -14.99
C LYS A 300 5.00 26.32 -15.31
N ARG A 301 4.70 25.25 -16.05
CA ARG A 301 5.69 24.25 -16.48
C ARG A 301 6.57 24.75 -17.62
N VAL A 302 6.05 25.58 -18.52
CA VAL A 302 6.88 26.26 -19.54
C VAL A 302 7.90 27.19 -18.89
N GLU A 303 7.51 28.02 -17.91
CA GLU A 303 8.46 28.90 -17.21
C GLU A 303 9.55 28.09 -16.48
N SER A 304 9.17 27.00 -15.78
CA SER A 304 10.11 26.06 -15.14
C SER A 304 11.12 25.46 -16.14
N LEU A 305 10.69 25.17 -17.37
CA LEU A 305 11.57 24.66 -18.43
C LEU A 305 12.48 25.74 -19.04
N ILE A 306 12.08 27.02 -18.98
CA ILE A 306 12.94 28.15 -19.36
C ILE A 306 14.03 28.37 -18.31
N GLU A 307 13.66 28.37 -17.03
CA GLU A 307 14.61 28.48 -15.91
C GLU A 307 15.67 27.36 -15.92
N ARG A 308 15.30 26.19 -16.45
CA ARG A 308 16.17 25.02 -16.61
C ARG A 308 16.84 24.93 -17.99
N GLU A 309 16.78 25.99 -18.78
CA GLU A 309 17.45 26.14 -20.08
C GLU A 309 17.05 25.06 -21.13
N PHE A 310 15.87 24.45 -21.00
CA PHE A 310 15.32 23.59 -22.05
C PHE A 310 14.64 24.39 -23.16
N LEU A 311 14.10 25.57 -22.79
CA LEU A 311 13.39 26.47 -23.67
C LEU A 311 13.90 27.91 -23.48
N GLU A 312 13.79 28.74 -24.50
CA GLU A 312 13.92 30.19 -24.38
C GLU A 312 12.74 30.90 -25.04
N ARG A 313 12.49 32.15 -24.66
CA ARG A 313 11.61 33.03 -25.43
C ARG A 313 12.38 33.59 -26.61
N ASP A 314 11.72 33.68 -27.77
CA ASP A 314 12.30 34.31 -28.95
C ASP A 314 12.68 35.77 -28.65
N LYS A 315 13.84 36.21 -29.17
CA LYS A 315 14.40 37.55 -28.92
C LYS A 315 13.55 38.66 -29.56
N THR A 316 12.81 38.32 -30.61
CA THR A 316 12.02 39.24 -31.44
C THR A 316 10.54 39.18 -31.09
N ASP A 317 9.97 37.98 -31.00
CA ASP A 317 8.56 37.78 -30.63
C ASP A 317 8.41 36.98 -29.33
N ARG A 318 8.14 37.66 -28.23
CA ARG A 318 7.96 37.04 -26.90
C ARG A 318 6.79 36.05 -26.81
N LYS A 319 5.95 35.92 -27.85
CA LYS A 319 4.90 34.90 -27.95
C LYS A 319 5.44 33.53 -28.39
N LEU A 320 6.62 33.50 -28.99
CA LEU A 320 7.28 32.29 -29.48
C LEU A 320 8.28 31.76 -28.44
N TYR A 321 8.31 30.43 -28.32
CA TYR A 321 9.32 29.70 -27.57
C TYR A 321 10.22 28.92 -28.51
N ARG A 322 11.51 28.82 -28.19
CA ARG A 322 12.50 28.03 -28.92
C ARG A 322 13.04 26.92 -28.04
N TYR A 323 13.29 25.75 -28.61
CA TYR A 323 13.93 24.62 -27.93
C TYR A 323 15.45 24.74 -28.00
N LEU A 324 16.12 24.60 -26.85
CA LEU A 324 17.56 24.86 -26.71
C LEU A 324 18.46 23.61 -26.80
N ALA A 325 17.89 22.41 -26.66
CA ALA A 325 18.66 21.16 -26.57
C ALA A 325 18.68 20.29 -27.85
#